data_AF-A0A534ZYU8-F1
#
_entry.id   AF-A0A534ZYU8-F1
#
_cell.length_a   1.000
_cell.length_b   1.000
_cell.length_c   1.000
_cell.angle_alpha   90.00
_cell.angle_beta   90.00
_cell.angle_gamma   90.00
#
_symmetry.space_group_name_H-M   'P 1'
#
loop_
_entity.id
_entity.type
_entity.pdbx_description
1 polymer ?
#
loop_
_entity_poly.entity_id
_entity_poly.type
_entity_poly.pdbx_seq_one_letter_code
_entity_poly.pdbx_strand_id
1 'polypeptide(L)'
;MSSYVPDPFGPAAVQSVTVDIYTTAYRVSGVATSRFSRVADILNQVVSTHLTVEQATISEYADPTATLSASQVLMTLDEILFVVLHDTDHVTRPEMRIPKRAVRAQVGLPPFRITGSLHITQG
;
A
#
# COMPACT_ATOMS: atom_id res chain seq x y z
N MET A 1 19.32 30.98 -13.27
CA MET A 1 18.40 30.28 -12.36
C MET A 1 19.02 28.92 -12.07
N SER A 2 19.49 28.68 -10.85
CA SER A 2 20.15 27.42 -10.47
C SER A 2 19.09 26.33 -10.37
N SER A 3 19.20 25.28 -11.18
CA SER A 3 18.38 24.07 -11.04
C SER A 3 18.81 23.34 -9.78
N TYR A 4 17.97 23.37 -8.75
CA TYR A 4 18.15 22.54 -7.56
C TYR A 4 18.03 21.08 -7.97
N VAL A 5 19.16 20.38 -8.09
CA VAL A 5 19.19 18.93 -8.25
C VAL A 5 18.94 18.35 -6.85
N PRO A 6 17.86 17.59 -6.63
CA PRO A 6 17.64 16.94 -5.35
C PRO A 6 18.86 16.09 -5.00
N ASP A 7 19.37 16.22 -3.78
CA ASP A 7 20.49 15.40 -3.29
C ASP A 7 20.12 13.91 -3.46
N PRO A 8 20.85 13.16 -4.32
CA PRO A 8 20.53 11.76 -4.58
C PRO A 8 20.72 10.86 -3.35
N PHE A 9 21.36 11.36 -2.30
CA PHE A 9 21.55 10.69 -1.02
C PHE A 9 20.73 11.31 0.11
N GLY A 10 19.95 12.35 -0.18
CA GLY A 10 19.04 12.98 0.79
C GLY A 10 17.90 12.04 1.17
N PRO A 11 17.31 12.19 2.37
CA PRO A 11 16.15 11.40 2.75
C PRO A 11 15.03 11.63 1.73
N ALA A 12 14.45 10.55 1.22
CA ALA A 12 13.33 10.61 0.30
C ALA A 12 12.22 11.51 0.88
N ALA A 13 11.65 12.36 0.02
CA ALA A 13 10.56 13.24 0.42
C ALA A 13 9.38 12.42 0.95
N VAL A 14 8.73 12.92 2.00
CA VAL A 14 7.48 12.33 2.48
C VAL A 14 6.41 12.60 1.42
N GLN A 15 5.70 11.55 1.03
CA GLN A 15 4.62 11.59 0.05
C GLN A 15 3.35 10.98 0.66
N SER A 16 2.21 11.43 0.13
CA SER A 16 0.91 10.85 0.43
C SER A 16 0.66 9.68 -0.51
N VAL A 17 0.22 8.55 0.05
CA VAL A 17 -0.08 7.33 -0.69
C VAL A 17 -1.51 6.92 -0.40
N THR A 18 -2.34 6.83 -1.42
CA THR A 18 -3.72 6.34 -1.29
C THR A 18 -3.70 4.84 -1.04
N VAL A 19 -4.30 4.43 0.07
CA VAL A 19 -4.30 3.05 0.59
C VAL A 19 -5.73 2.53 0.74
N ASP A 20 -5.92 1.26 0.41
CA ASP A 20 -6.99 0.44 0.95
C ASP A 20 -6.40 -0.65 1.83
N ILE A 21 -6.88 -0.75 3.05
CA ILE A 21 -6.51 -1.75 4.05
C ILE A 21 -7.72 -2.65 4.25
N TYR A 22 -7.49 -3.95 4.25
CA TYR A 22 -8.52 -4.95 4.43
C TYR A 22 -8.21 -5.78 5.66
N THR A 23 -9.20 -5.90 6.54
CA THR A 23 -9.14 -6.73 7.74
C THR A 23 -10.06 -7.94 7.56
N THR A 24 -10.31 -8.70 8.63
CA THR A 24 -11.29 -9.79 8.62
C THR A 24 -12.73 -9.31 8.57
N ALA A 25 -13.01 -8.08 9.02
CA ALA A 25 -14.38 -7.60 9.24
C ALA A 25 -14.74 -6.34 8.44
N TYR A 26 -13.76 -5.50 8.11
CA TYR A 26 -14.00 -4.24 7.44
C TYR A 26 -12.82 -3.83 6.54
N ARG A 27 -13.08 -2.88 5.66
CA ARG A 27 -12.09 -2.20 4.83
C ARG A 27 -11.93 -0.76 5.31
N VAL A 28 -10.71 -0.27 5.34
CA VAL A 28 -10.39 1.14 5.55
C VAL A 28 -9.73 1.70 4.31
N SER A 29 -10.29 2.77 3.77
CA SER A 29 -9.79 3.48 2.58
C SER A 29 -9.35 4.87 2.99
N GLY A 30 -8.20 5.35 2.53
CA GLY A 30 -7.74 6.70 2.87
C GLY A 30 -6.33 6.98 2.38
N VAL A 31 -5.61 7.84 3.10
CA VAL A 31 -4.28 8.30 2.74
C VAL A 31 -3.29 7.99 3.86
N ALA A 32 -2.20 7.30 3.53
CA ALA A 32 -1.07 7.12 4.43
C ALA A 32 0.08 8.03 4.01
N THR A 33 0.83 8.57 4.97
CA THR A 33 2.05 9.35 4.68
C THR A 33 3.27 8.44 4.80
N SER A 34 4.11 8.41 3.76
CA SER A 34 5.33 7.60 3.78
C SER A 34 6.40 8.19 2.90
N ARG A 35 7.66 7.87 3.21
CA ARG A 35 8.79 8.11 2.30
C ARG A 35 8.96 7.00 1.26
N PHE A 36 8.22 5.90 1.45
CA PHE A 36 8.27 4.73 0.59
C PHE A 36 7.08 4.71 -0.36
N SER A 37 7.27 4.10 -1.52
CA SER A 37 6.21 3.86 -2.50
C SER A 37 5.74 2.41 -2.50
N ARG A 38 6.56 1.45 -2.07
CA ARG A 38 6.18 0.03 -2.07
C ARG A 38 5.46 -0.33 -0.79
N VAL A 39 4.32 -1.04 -0.88
CA VAL A 39 3.57 -1.55 0.28
C VAL A 39 4.47 -2.22 1.29
N ALA A 40 5.32 -3.14 0.81
CA ALA A 40 6.22 -3.90 1.68
C ALA A 40 7.17 -2.98 2.46
N ASP A 41 7.72 -1.96 1.82
CA ASP A 41 8.63 -1.03 2.47
C ASP A 41 7.89 -0.13 3.45
N ILE A 42 6.67 0.33 3.08
CA ILE A 42 5.80 1.10 3.98
C ILE A 42 5.52 0.30 5.25
N LEU A 43 5.06 -0.95 5.12
CA LEU A 43 4.68 -1.79 6.27
C LEU A 43 5.89 -2.25 7.09
N ASN A 44 7.01 -2.60 6.46
CA ASN A 44 8.21 -3.07 7.15
C ASN A 44 8.95 -1.96 7.91
N GLN A 45 8.77 -0.70 7.52
CA GLN A 45 9.45 0.45 8.13
C GLN A 45 8.55 1.21 9.11
N VAL A 46 7.32 0.73 9.36
CA VAL A 46 6.49 1.27 10.43
C VAL A 46 7.11 0.85 11.76
N VAL A 47 7.60 1.84 12.51
CA VAL A 47 8.24 1.64 13.83
C VAL A 47 7.19 1.45 14.94
N SER A 48 5.95 1.87 14.69
CA SER A 48 4.80 1.69 15.59
C SER A 48 4.07 0.37 15.35
N THR A 49 3.23 -0.03 16.30
CA THR A 49 2.29 -1.15 16.14
C THR A 49 1.06 -0.80 15.28
N HIS A 50 0.95 0.46 14.87
CA HIS A 50 -0.18 0.99 14.12
C HIS A 50 0.27 1.72 12.86
N LEU A 51 -0.54 1.63 11.81
CA LEU A 51 -0.47 2.43 10.60
C LEU A 51 -1.53 3.55 10.67
N THR A 52 -1.09 4.78 10.52
CA THR A 52 -1.98 5.95 10.48
C THR A 52 -2.57 6.12 9.09
N VAL A 53 -3.89 6.21 9.01
CA VAL A 53 -4.63 6.53 7.78
C VAL A 53 -5.43 7.80 8.00
N GLU A 54 -5.16 8.81 7.18
CA GLU A 54 -5.85 10.09 7.15
C GLU A 54 -7.01 10.06 6.15
N GLN A 55 -8.02 10.91 6.39
CA GLN A 55 -9.22 11.01 5.55
C GLN A 55 -9.88 9.63 5.33
N ALA A 56 -9.93 8.86 6.41
CA ALA A 56 -10.29 7.46 6.39
C ALA A 56 -11.79 7.26 6.22
N THR A 57 -12.15 6.28 5.41
CA THR A 57 -13.50 5.75 5.25
C THR A 57 -13.48 4.27 5.58
N ILE A 58 -14.24 3.89 6.61
CA ILE A 58 -14.37 2.53 7.11
C ILE A 58 -15.68 1.96 6.56
N SER A 59 -15.62 0.81 5.91
CA SER A 59 -16.77 0.10 5.38
C SER A 59 -16.77 -1.34 5.90
N GLU A 60 -17.84 -1.74 6.60
CA GLU A 60 -17.99 -3.11 7.09
C GLU A 60 -18.39 -4.06 5.96
N TYR A 61 -17.89 -5.30 5.98
CA TYR A 61 -18.29 -6.30 4.99
C TYR A 61 -19.69 -6.85 5.23
N ALA A 62 -20.10 -6.93 6.50
CA ALA A 62 -21.42 -7.43 6.89
C ALA A 62 -22.56 -6.47 6.50
N ASP A 63 -22.27 -5.16 6.51
CA ASP A 63 -23.19 -4.11 6.08
C ASP A 63 -22.44 -3.03 5.26
N PRO A 64 -22.44 -3.16 3.92
CA PRO A 64 -21.80 -2.18 3.05
C PRO A 64 -22.39 -0.76 3.14
N THR A 65 -23.60 -0.61 3.68
CA THR A 65 -24.25 0.70 3.86
C THR A 65 -23.81 1.39 5.15
N ALA A 66 -23.31 0.62 6.12
CA ALA A 66 -22.68 1.13 7.33
C ALA A 66 -21.25 1.61 7.02
N THR A 67 -21.15 2.82 6.48
CA THR A 67 -19.88 3.49 6.23
C THR A 67 -19.63 4.57 7.28
N LEU A 68 -18.46 4.55 7.91
CA LEU A 68 -18.01 5.57 8.87
C LEU A 68 -16.84 6.35 8.27
N SER A 69 -16.94 7.68 8.24
CA SER A 69 -15.82 8.55 7.88
C SER A 69 -15.15 9.11 9.13
N ALA A 70 -13.83 9.16 9.12
CA ALA A 70 -13.02 9.71 10.20
C ALA A 70 -11.86 10.53 9.61
N SER A 71 -11.45 11.60 10.32
CA SER A 71 -10.29 12.40 9.91
C SER A 71 -8.99 11.59 9.97
N GLN A 72 -8.90 10.69 10.95
CA GLN A 72 -7.74 9.86 11.19
C GLN A 72 -8.15 8.53 11.84
N VAL A 73 -7.53 7.44 11.40
CA VAL A 73 -7.66 6.10 11.97
C VAL A 73 -6.27 5.54 12.24
N LEU A 74 -6.11 4.88 13.39
CA LEU A 74 -4.91 4.13 13.74
C LEU A 74 -5.21 2.65 13.59
N MET A 75 -4.74 2.04 12.50
CA MET A 75 -4.94 0.63 12.21
C MET A 75 -3.83 -0.20 12.84
N THR A 76 -4.16 -1.19 13.68
CA THR A 76 -3.14 -2.10 14.18
C THR A 76 -2.61 -2.98 13.05
N LEU A 77 -1.29 -3.18 13.00
CA LEU A 77 -0.65 -3.94 11.91
C LEU A 77 -1.01 -5.43 11.93
N ASP A 78 -1.39 -5.97 13.09
CA ASP A 78 -1.78 -7.37 13.29
C ASP A 78 -3.16 -7.73 12.70
N GLU A 79 -4.04 -6.72 12.54
CA GLU A 79 -5.37 -6.90 11.97
C GLU A 79 -5.37 -6.82 10.43
N ILE A 80 -4.27 -6.34 9.84
CA ILE A 80 -4.15 -6.13 8.40
C ILE A 80 -3.95 -7.47 7.68
N LEU A 81 -4.91 -7.86 6.85
CA LEU A 81 -4.77 -9.02 5.96
C LEU A 81 -4.04 -8.64 4.67
N PHE A 82 -4.39 -7.50 4.08
CA PHE A 82 -3.68 -6.96 2.93
C PHE A 82 -3.87 -5.45 2.77
N VAL A 83 -2.91 -4.83 2.07
CA VAL A 83 -2.92 -3.41 1.72
C VAL A 83 -2.75 -3.27 0.22
N VAL A 84 -3.58 -2.42 -0.38
CA VAL A 84 -3.53 -2.06 -1.80
C VAL A 84 -3.18 -0.59 -1.91
N LEU A 85 -2.25 -0.25 -2.80
CA LEU A 85 -1.97 1.15 -3.17
C LEU A 85 -2.59 1.42 -4.53
N HIS A 86 -3.23 2.58 -4.67
CA HIS A 86 -3.89 2.96 -5.92
C HIS A 86 -3.03 3.79 -6.86
N ASP A 87 -1.98 4.42 -6.34
CA ASP A 87 -1.21 5.43 -7.07
C ASP A 87 0.28 5.14 -7.02
N THR A 88 0.67 3.98 -7.54
CA THR A 88 2.07 3.70 -7.78
C THR A 88 2.26 3.32 -9.23
N ASP A 89 3.01 4.13 -9.95
CA ASP A 89 3.64 3.72 -11.19
C ASP A 89 4.42 2.43 -10.90
N HIS A 90 3.82 1.29 -11.26
CA HIS A 90 4.31 -0.06 -10.98
C HIS A 90 5.48 -0.42 -11.90
N VAL A 91 6.44 0.51 -12.03
CA VAL A 91 7.65 0.29 -12.80
C VAL A 91 8.55 -0.62 -11.96
N THR A 92 9.08 -1.66 -12.60
CA THR A 92 10.08 -2.53 -12.01
C THR A 92 11.30 -1.68 -11.61
N ARG A 93 11.50 -1.44 -10.30
CA ARG A 93 12.65 -0.67 -9.82
C ARG A 93 13.90 -1.54 -9.82
N PRO A 94 15.07 -0.96 -10.18
CA PRO A 94 16.30 -1.69 -10.51
C PRO A 94 17.03 -2.30 -9.29
N GLU A 95 16.43 -2.29 -8.11
CA GLU A 95 17.04 -2.88 -6.90
C GLU A 95 17.31 -4.39 -7.02
N MET A 96 16.65 -5.10 -7.94
CA MET A 96 17.06 -6.45 -8.35
C MET A 96 17.34 -6.49 -9.85
N ARG A 97 18.58 -6.84 -10.23
CA ARG A 97 19.02 -7.01 -11.64
C ARG A 97 18.38 -8.20 -12.37
N ILE A 98 17.34 -8.82 -11.80
CA ILE A 98 16.66 -9.95 -12.41
C ILE A 98 15.47 -9.39 -13.19
N PRO A 99 15.45 -9.50 -14.52
CA PRO A 99 14.30 -9.09 -15.32
C PRO A 99 13.07 -9.86 -14.86
N LYS A 100 12.01 -9.13 -14.52
CA LYS A 100 10.72 -9.71 -14.18
C LYS A 100 9.79 -9.62 -15.38
N ARG A 101 9.04 -10.69 -15.64
CA ARG A 101 8.00 -10.70 -16.67
C ARG A 101 6.63 -10.49 -16.00
N ALA A 102 5.85 -9.57 -16.55
CA ALA A 102 4.45 -9.42 -16.22
C ALA A 102 3.67 -10.66 -16.71
N VAL A 103 2.99 -11.35 -15.81
CA VAL A 103 2.15 -12.51 -16.12
C VAL A 103 0.77 -12.30 -15.51
N ARG A 104 -0.29 -12.50 -16.32
CA ARG A 104 -1.66 -12.50 -15.79
C ARG A 104 -1.86 -13.77 -14.98
N ALA A 105 -2.21 -13.62 -13.71
CA ALA A 105 -2.39 -14.75 -12.80
C ALA A 105 -3.54 -14.49 -11.83
N GLN A 106 -4.03 -15.58 -11.25
CA GLN A 106 -4.97 -15.55 -10.14
C GLN A 106 -4.26 -16.09 -8.89
N VAL A 107 -4.29 -15.30 -7.81
CA VAL A 107 -3.74 -15.68 -6.51
C VAL A 107 -4.89 -15.91 -5.55
N GLY A 108 -4.95 -17.10 -4.96
CA GLY A 108 -5.84 -17.39 -3.84
C GLY A 108 -5.16 -17.00 -2.53
N LEU A 109 -5.77 -16.07 -1.80
CA LEU A 109 -5.36 -15.63 -0.47
C LEU A 109 -6.60 -15.64 0.41
N PRO A 110 -7.02 -16.80 0.96
CA PRO A 110 -8.29 -16.89 1.68
C PRO A 110 -8.45 -15.76 2.73
N PRO A 111 -9.60 -15.07 2.77
CA PRO A 111 -10.84 -15.29 1.98
C PRO A 111 -10.85 -14.69 0.56
N PHE A 112 -9.79 -14.05 0.12
CA PHE A 112 -9.70 -13.30 -1.13
C PHE A 112 -9.23 -14.14 -2.33
N ARG A 113 -9.65 -13.70 -3.51
CA ARG A 113 -9.10 -14.12 -4.80
C ARG A 113 -8.73 -12.89 -5.60
N ILE A 114 -7.45 -12.76 -5.93
CA ILE A 114 -6.92 -11.60 -6.64
C ILE A 114 -6.56 -12.04 -8.06
N THR A 115 -7.10 -11.34 -9.05
CA THR A 115 -6.74 -11.55 -10.46
C THR A 115 -6.02 -10.31 -10.97
N GLY A 116 -4.76 -10.46 -11.35
CA GLY A 116 -3.89 -9.31 -11.63
C GLY A 116 -2.69 -9.65 -12.49
N SER A 117 -1.87 -8.62 -12.76
CA SER A 117 -0.55 -8.79 -13.34
C SER A 117 0.46 -8.99 -12.21
N LEU A 118 1.16 -10.13 -12.22
CA LEU A 118 2.26 -10.41 -11.30
C LEU A 118 3.58 -10.30 -12.05
N HIS A 119 4.55 -9.61 -11.45
CA HIS A 119 5.92 -9.56 -11.96
C HIS A 119 6.74 -10.65 -11.30
N ILE A 120 6.96 -11.75 -12.02
CA ILE A 120 7.72 -12.92 -11.54
C ILE A 120 9.11 -12.96 -12.18
N THR A 121 10.08 -13.57 -11.48
CA THR A 121 11.41 -13.82 -12.04
C THR A 121 11.32 -14.73 -13.27
N GLN A 122 12.16 -14.47 -14.27
CA GLN A 122 12.34 -15.45 -15.34
C GLN A 122 13.00 -16.70 -14.77
N GLY A 123 12.39 -17.85 -15.01
CA GLY A 123 12.97 -19.18 -14.80
C GLY A 123 13.31 -19.81 -16.13
#